data_AF-A0A9P4KD91-F1
#
_entry.id   AF-A0A9P4KD91-F1
#
_cell.length_a   1.000
_cell.length_b   1.000
_cell.length_c   1.000
_cell.angle_alpha   90.00
_cell.angle_beta   90.00
_cell.angle_gamma   90.00
#
_symmetry.space_group_name_H-M   'P 1'
#
loop_
_entity.id
_entity.type
_entity.pdbx_description
1 polymer ?
#
loop_
_entity_poly.entity_id
_entity_poly.type
_entity_poly.pdbx_seq_one_letter_code
_entity_poly.pdbx_strand_id
1 'polypeptide(L)'
;SDICFSLTVPDINMPSRAGDYYVQIQANTTYSWIGLAQGDKMAGAHFVVVYKSADSKNTTISPRLAGNHEILTYDNSTQVTRLSHSSIHDGQITANIKCSNCNTWASDSVNLTTPTMNWIWAHSTGSLLNTDDKAIPIPKHDRYGTIIFKANAHGGPDSNPWTTQLPGPKLPSGSSGELPLARSGPPAHVVRMYAAHSILACLAWAGIYPIGGIMIRLFSFPNLLWIHAGLQIFGVCLYTAAVGLGIQLSINARFHRMRNKHVVIGLIIFVFVFLQNFLGFLHHYYFKKNANRHVFSYIHLWTGRLCFTLGIINAGFGFQI
;
A
#
# COMPACT_ATOMS: atom_id res chain seq x y z
N SER A 1 -10.31 -14.04 -11.34
CA SER A 1 -8.91 -13.78 -10.96
C SER A 1 -8.09 -14.87 -11.58
N ASP A 2 -6.94 -14.58 -12.18
CA ASP A 2 -6.12 -15.59 -12.89
C ASP A 2 -5.10 -16.24 -11.95
N ILE A 3 -5.44 -16.38 -10.66
CA ILE A 3 -4.62 -16.99 -9.62
C ILE A 3 -5.47 -18.03 -8.90
N CYS A 4 -4.93 -19.24 -8.81
CA CYS A 4 -5.55 -20.36 -8.11
C CYS A 4 -4.66 -20.80 -6.94
N PHE A 5 -5.29 -21.04 -5.79
CA PHE A 5 -4.64 -21.56 -4.60
C PHE A 5 -5.27 -22.89 -4.21
N SER A 6 -4.44 -23.89 -3.96
CA SER A 6 -4.86 -25.19 -3.44
C SER A 6 -4.10 -25.48 -2.16
N LEU A 7 -4.79 -25.89 -1.09
CA LEU A 7 -4.20 -26.23 0.20
C LEU A 7 -4.52 -27.69 0.55
N THR A 8 -3.51 -28.41 1.04
CA THR A 8 -3.66 -29.70 1.71
C THR A 8 -2.91 -29.64 3.03
N VAL A 9 -3.54 -30.14 4.08
CA VAL A 9 -2.95 -30.32 5.40
C VAL A 9 -2.95 -31.84 5.69
N PRO A 10 -1.83 -32.41 6.12
CA PRO A 10 -1.75 -33.81 6.50
C PRO A 10 -2.79 -34.21 7.57
N ASP A 11 -3.09 -35.50 7.64
CA ASP A 11 -4.02 -36.05 8.63
C ASP A 11 -3.63 -35.65 10.07
N ILE A 12 -4.61 -35.17 10.84
CA ILE A 12 -4.47 -34.78 12.25
C ILE A 12 -3.99 -35.93 13.14
N ASN A 13 -4.20 -37.18 12.71
CA ASN A 13 -3.72 -38.38 13.40
C ASN A 13 -2.22 -38.64 13.20
N MET A 14 -1.49 -37.75 12.50
CA MET A 14 -0.03 -37.78 12.36
C MET A 14 0.63 -36.70 13.25
N PRO A 15 0.75 -36.91 14.58
CA PRO A 15 1.25 -35.90 15.51
C PRO A 15 2.70 -35.47 15.24
N SER A 16 3.52 -36.34 14.62
CA SER A 16 4.90 -36.01 14.23
C SER A 16 5.01 -34.96 13.12
N ARG A 17 3.90 -34.58 12.48
CA ARG A 17 3.84 -33.55 11.43
C ARG A 17 2.76 -32.51 11.68
N ALA A 18 2.37 -32.35 12.95
CA ALA A 18 1.53 -31.24 13.38
C ALA A 18 2.24 -29.92 13.00
N GLY A 19 1.65 -29.18 12.05
CA GLY A 19 2.22 -27.92 11.56
C GLY A 19 2.70 -27.92 10.10
N ASP A 20 2.76 -29.09 9.45
CA ASP A 20 3.07 -29.16 8.02
C ASP A 20 1.84 -28.79 7.18
N TYR A 21 2.07 -28.13 6.04
CA TYR A 21 1.06 -27.97 5.00
C TYR A 21 1.67 -27.95 3.60
N TYR A 22 0.84 -28.27 2.62
CA TYR A 22 1.18 -28.26 1.21
C TYR A 22 0.30 -27.24 0.49
N VAL A 23 0.93 -26.36 -0.28
CA VAL A 23 0.21 -25.37 -1.08
C VAL A 23 0.67 -25.42 -2.53
N GLN A 24 -0.29 -25.29 -3.44
CA GLN A 24 -0.02 -25.01 -4.84
C GLN A 24 -0.55 -23.63 -5.19
N ILE A 25 0.31 -22.84 -5.85
CA ILE A 25 -0.01 -21.54 -6.40
C ILE A 25 0.11 -21.65 -7.92
N GLN A 26 -0.99 -21.41 -8.62
CA GLN A 26 -1.00 -21.31 -10.08
C GLN A 26 -1.39 -19.90 -10.49
N ALA A 27 -0.67 -19.32 -11.45
CA ALA A 27 -0.96 -17.96 -11.91
C ALA A 27 -0.36 -17.67 -13.29
N ASN A 28 -0.77 -16.57 -13.92
CA ASN A 28 -0.12 -16.10 -15.14
C ASN A 28 1.30 -15.54 -14.85
N THR A 29 2.22 -15.71 -15.79
CA THR A 29 3.58 -15.14 -15.75
C THR A 29 3.65 -13.60 -15.80
N THR A 30 2.53 -12.89 -15.94
CA THR A 30 2.47 -11.42 -15.88
C THR A 30 2.64 -10.85 -14.46
N TYR A 31 2.51 -11.67 -13.42
CA TYR A 31 2.72 -11.23 -12.04
C TYR A 31 4.21 -11.07 -11.72
N SER A 32 4.54 -9.96 -11.05
CA SER A 32 5.86 -9.70 -10.50
C SER A 32 6.15 -10.63 -9.33
N TRP A 33 5.19 -10.77 -8.42
CA TRP A 33 5.20 -11.73 -7.32
C TRP A 33 3.76 -12.02 -6.86
N ILE A 34 3.58 -13.19 -6.22
CA ILE A 34 2.32 -13.64 -5.61
C ILE A 34 2.63 -14.10 -4.19
N GLY A 35 1.84 -13.68 -3.22
CA GLY A 35 1.98 -14.03 -1.82
C GLY A 35 0.71 -14.66 -1.28
N LEU A 36 0.89 -15.66 -0.42
CA LEU A 36 -0.18 -16.29 0.34
C LEU A 36 0.27 -16.38 1.80
N ALA A 37 -0.59 -16.00 2.74
CA ALA A 37 -0.31 -16.06 4.17
C ALA A 37 -1.51 -16.59 4.95
N GLN A 38 -1.21 -17.17 6.10
CA GLN A 38 -2.21 -17.58 7.08
C GLN A 38 -2.67 -16.36 7.89
N GLY A 39 -3.95 -16.38 8.31
CA GLY A 39 -4.55 -15.32 9.12
C GLY A 39 -5.53 -14.44 8.36
N ASP A 40 -5.96 -13.35 9.00
CA ASP A 40 -7.00 -12.43 8.53
C ASP A 40 -6.47 -11.02 8.17
N LYS A 41 -5.23 -10.71 8.55
CA LYS A 41 -4.57 -9.41 8.36
C LYS A 41 -3.10 -9.57 8.01
N MET A 42 -2.53 -8.57 7.34
CA MET A 42 -1.12 -8.58 6.96
C MET A 42 -0.20 -8.51 8.18
N ALA A 43 -0.51 -7.67 9.17
CA ALA A 43 0.38 -7.44 10.30
C ALA A 43 0.55 -8.71 11.15
N GLY A 44 1.80 -9.15 11.32
CA GLY A 44 2.15 -10.37 12.05
C GLY A 44 1.99 -11.67 11.26
N ALA A 45 1.51 -11.62 10.01
CA ALA A 45 1.30 -12.82 9.20
C ALA A 45 2.59 -13.35 8.58
N HIS A 46 2.64 -14.68 8.45
CA HIS A 46 3.71 -15.40 7.77
C HIS A 46 3.30 -15.70 6.31
N PHE A 47 4.04 -15.12 5.37
CA PHE A 47 3.80 -15.21 3.93
C PHE A 47 4.74 -16.22 3.28
N VAL A 48 4.18 -17.01 2.36
CA VAL A 48 4.94 -17.68 1.31
C VAL A 48 4.80 -16.83 0.05
N VAL A 49 5.90 -16.21 -0.36
CA VAL A 49 5.98 -15.37 -1.58
C VAL A 49 6.65 -16.16 -2.70
N VAL A 50 6.07 -16.05 -3.90
CA VAL A 50 6.49 -16.74 -5.11
C VAL A 50 6.74 -15.70 -6.22
N TYR A 51 7.89 -15.82 -6.89
CA TYR A 51 8.25 -15.10 -8.10
C TYR A 51 9.12 -15.99 -8.99
N LYS A 52 9.51 -15.50 -10.17
CA LYS A 52 10.28 -16.30 -11.13
C LYS A 52 11.73 -16.44 -10.67
N SER A 53 12.31 -17.61 -10.90
CA SER A 53 13.75 -17.83 -10.75
C SER A 53 14.55 -16.95 -11.73
N ALA A 54 15.85 -16.83 -11.50
CA ALA A 54 16.73 -16.02 -12.35
C ALA A 54 16.67 -16.46 -13.82
N ASP A 55 16.59 -17.78 -14.07
CA ASP A 55 16.47 -18.36 -15.40
C ASP A 55 15.04 -18.34 -15.98
N SER A 56 14.06 -17.89 -15.19
CA SER A 56 12.62 -17.86 -15.52
C SER A 56 12.01 -19.22 -15.91
N LYS A 57 12.67 -20.34 -15.61
CA LYS A 57 12.16 -21.69 -15.89
C LYS A 57 11.41 -22.28 -14.69
N ASN A 58 11.64 -21.74 -13.49
CA ASN A 58 11.02 -22.21 -12.27
C ASN A 58 10.64 -21.03 -11.35
N THR A 59 10.31 -21.35 -10.11
CA THR A 59 9.89 -20.38 -9.11
C THR A 59 10.89 -20.29 -7.97
N THR A 60 11.13 -19.06 -7.55
CA THR A 60 11.77 -18.75 -6.28
C THR A 60 10.69 -18.64 -5.22
N ILE A 61 10.85 -19.41 -4.15
CA ILE A 61 9.93 -19.42 -3.01
C ILE A 61 10.64 -18.79 -1.82
N SER A 62 10.00 -17.77 -1.26
CA SER A 62 10.54 -16.90 -0.23
C SER A 62 9.57 -16.84 0.94
N PRO A 63 9.84 -17.54 2.06
CA PRO A 63 9.15 -17.30 3.33
C PRO A 63 9.46 -15.88 3.84
N ARG A 64 8.41 -15.20 4.30
CA ARG A 64 8.47 -13.81 4.72
C ARG A 64 7.62 -13.58 5.96
N LEU A 65 8.05 -12.67 6.82
CA LEU A 65 7.27 -12.17 7.94
C LEU A 65 6.86 -10.72 7.69
N ALA A 66 5.64 -10.38 8.13
CA ALA A 66 5.12 -9.04 8.08
C ALA A 66 5.20 -8.38 9.46
N GLY A 67 5.89 -7.23 9.55
CA GLY A 67 5.77 -6.31 10.67
C GLY A 67 4.42 -5.56 10.67
N ASN A 68 4.42 -4.29 11.09
CA ASN A 68 3.20 -3.46 11.10
C ASN A 68 3.06 -2.62 9.81
N HIS A 69 2.39 -3.16 8.78
CA HIS A 69 2.23 -2.50 7.47
C HIS A 69 3.57 -2.08 6.82
N GLU A 70 4.64 -2.78 7.15
CA GLU A 70 5.99 -2.58 6.62
C GLU A 70 6.30 -3.60 5.51
N ILE A 71 7.45 -3.41 4.87
CA ILE A 71 7.94 -4.35 3.86
C ILE A 71 8.18 -5.73 4.49
N LEU A 72 7.86 -6.77 3.72
CA LEU A 72 8.05 -8.15 4.14
C LEU A 72 9.54 -8.50 4.31
N THR A 73 9.92 -8.97 5.49
CA THR A 73 11.30 -9.39 5.80
C THR A 73 11.47 -10.88 5.54
N TYR A 74 12.63 -11.28 4.99
CA TYR A 74 12.94 -12.70 4.79
C TYR A 74 13.02 -13.44 6.12
N ASP A 75 12.35 -14.59 6.18
CA ASP A 75 12.37 -15.48 7.32
C ASP A 75 13.19 -16.72 7.00
N ASN A 76 14.36 -16.84 7.63
CA ASN A 76 15.24 -17.98 7.47
C ASN A 76 14.91 -19.16 8.40
N SER A 77 14.01 -18.98 9.36
CA SER A 77 13.63 -20.00 10.33
C SER A 77 12.56 -20.94 9.79
N THR A 78 11.73 -20.46 8.86
CA THR A 78 10.65 -21.24 8.25
C THR A 78 11.17 -22.17 7.16
N GLN A 79 10.85 -23.46 7.29
CA GLN A 79 11.26 -24.51 6.37
C GLN A 79 10.28 -24.64 5.19
N VAL A 80 10.49 -23.80 4.17
CA VAL A 80 9.73 -23.87 2.92
C VAL A 80 10.54 -24.55 1.82
N THR A 81 9.98 -25.61 1.24
CA THR A 81 10.63 -26.42 0.20
C THR A 81 9.80 -26.44 -1.08
N ARG A 82 10.46 -26.20 -2.21
CA ARG A 82 9.87 -26.39 -3.54
C ARG A 82 9.70 -27.88 -3.82
N LEU A 83 8.52 -28.29 -4.25
CA LEU A 83 8.22 -29.67 -4.59
C LEU A 83 8.36 -29.92 -6.09
N SER A 84 8.44 -31.19 -6.45
CA SER A 84 8.40 -31.65 -7.85
C SER A 84 7.14 -31.15 -8.58
N HIS A 85 7.22 -31.09 -9.91
CA HIS A 85 6.18 -30.53 -10.79
C HIS A 85 5.89 -29.03 -10.56
N SER A 86 6.79 -28.30 -9.88
CA SER A 86 6.84 -26.84 -9.96
C SER A 86 7.56 -26.41 -11.24
N SER A 87 6.95 -25.53 -12.02
CA SER A 87 7.47 -25.11 -13.33
C SER A 87 6.89 -23.77 -13.76
N ILE A 88 7.56 -23.13 -14.71
CA ILE A 88 6.96 -22.09 -15.54
C ILE A 88 6.85 -22.64 -16.97
N HIS A 89 5.63 -22.77 -17.47
CA HIS A 89 5.34 -23.33 -18.80
C HIS A 89 4.11 -22.64 -19.41
N ASP A 90 4.13 -22.40 -20.72
CA ASP A 90 3.02 -21.77 -21.48
C ASP A 90 2.44 -20.49 -20.86
N GLY A 91 3.32 -19.63 -20.34
CA GLY A 91 2.89 -18.37 -19.70
C GLY A 91 2.18 -18.55 -18.36
N GLN A 92 2.22 -19.75 -17.78
CA GLN A 92 1.68 -20.10 -16.47
C GLN A 92 2.80 -20.48 -15.49
N ILE A 93 2.68 -19.97 -14.26
CA ILE A 93 3.49 -20.32 -13.10
C ILE A 93 2.73 -21.41 -12.34
N THR A 94 3.42 -22.50 -12.00
CA THR A 94 2.96 -23.52 -11.04
C THR A 94 4.02 -23.70 -9.96
N ALA A 95 3.69 -23.33 -8.73
CA ALA A 95 4.56 -23.51 -7.56
C ALA A 95 3.91 -24.49 -6.59
N ASN A 96 4.49 -25.68 -6.46
CA ASN A 96 4.12 -26.68 -5.47
C ASN A 96 5.07 -26.56 -4.28
N ILE A 97 4.53 -26.40 -3.08
CA ILE A 97 5.29 -25.96 -1.92
C ILE A 97 4.93 -26.81 -0.72
N LYS A 98 5.94 -27.30 0.00
CA LYS A 98 5.79 -27.83 1.35
C LYS A 98 6.29 -26.78 2.34
N CYS A 99 5.50 -26.48 3.36
CA CYS A 99 5.92 -25.75 4.54
C CYS A 99 5.97 -26.74 5.71
N SER A 100 7.12 -26.87 6.37
CA SER A 100 7.28 -27.77 7.52
C SER A 100 7.29 -26.98 8.83
N ASN A 101 6.53 -27.44 9.83
CA ASN A 101 6.38 -26.77 11.14
C ASN A 101 5.97 -25.28 11.03
N CYS A 102 5.02 -24.98 10.15
CA CYS A 102 4.57 -23.63 9.81
C CYS A 102 3.24 -23.26 10.48
N ASN A 103 3.01 -23.79 11.67
CA ASN A 103 1.88 -23.44 12.54
C ASN A 103 2.26 -22.43 13.63
N THR A 104 3.55 -22.16 13.84
CA THR A 104 4.04 -21.21 14.83
C THR A 104 5.23 -20.46 14.26
N TRP A 105 5.28 -19.15 14.47
CA TRP A 105 6.43 -18.30 14.13
C TRP A 105 6.62 -17.25 15.22
N ALA A 106 7.68 -16.44 15.12
CA ALA A 106 8.10 -15.54 16.19
C ALA A 106 7.02 -14.54 16.67
N SER A 107 6.08 -14.17 15.79
CA SER A 107 5.06 -13.15 16.08
C SER A 107 3.65 -13.69 16.31
N ASP A 108 3.33 -14.91 15.86
CA ASP A 108 1.97 -15.45 15.93
C ASP A 108 1.96 -16.98 15.73
N SER A 109 0.78 -17.58 15.87
CA SER A 109 0.54 -18.99 15.61
C SER A 109 -0.81 -19.20 14.91
N VAL A 110 -0.91 -20.26 14.11
CA VAL A 110 -2.17 -20.69 13.51
C VAL A 110 -2.49 -22.11 13.92
N ASN A 111 -3.76 -22.33 14.28
CA ASN A 111 -4.25 -23.67 14.47
C ASN A 111 -4.73 -24.24 13.12
N LEU A 112 -3.86 -25.01 12.47
CA LEU A 112 -4.18 -25.70 11.23
C LEU A 112 -5.29 -26.74 11.42
N THR A 113 -5.49 -27.31 12.62
CA THR A 113 -6.52 -28.34 12.85
C THR A 113 -7.96 -27.85 12.83
N THR A 114 -8.17 -26.55 12.66
CA THR A 114 -9.52 -25.96 12.66
C THR A 114 -10.32 -26.35 11.40
N PRO A 115 -11.65 -26.50 11.51
CA PRO A 115 -12.51 -26.85 10.37
C PRO A 115 -12.54 -25.79 9.26
N THR A 116 -12.15 -24.56 9.56
CA THR A 116 -12.07 -23.46 8.59
C THR A 116 -10.85 -22.62 8.90
N MET A 117 -9.97 -22.44 7.92
CA MET A 117 -8.74 -21.68 8.05
C MET A 117 -8.85 -20.39 7.24
N ASN A 118 -8.65 -19.25 7.91
CA ASN A 118 -8.57 -17.94 7.26
C ASN A 118 -7.16 -17.71 6.72
N TRP A 119 -7.09 -17.27 5.48
CA TRP A 119 -5.86 -16.93 4.80
C TRP A 119 -6.04 -15.60 4.05
N ILE A 120 -4.93 -14.95 3.78
CA ILE A 120 -4.86 -13.75 2.95
C ILE A 120 -3.94 -14.01 1.77
N TRP A 121 -4.22 -13.34 0.65
CA TRP A 121 -3.38 -13.39 -0.53
C TRP A 121 -3.13 -11.97 -1.03
N ALA A 122 -2.01 -11.80 -1.72
CA ALA A 122 -1.63 -10.55 -2.35
C ALA A 122 -0.81 -10.82 -3.62
N HIS A 123 -0.83 -9.88 -4.56
CA HIS A 123 0.07 -9.93 -5.71
C HIS A 123 0.48 -8.52 -6.13
N SER A 124 1.53 -8.44 -6.94
CA SER A 124 1.89 -7.22 -7.68
C SER A 124 2.06 -7.54 -9.15
N THR A 125 1.58 -6.63 -10.01
CA THR A 125 1.94 -6.58 -11.42
C THR A 125 3.01 -5.50 -11.67
N GLY A 126 3.58 -5.43 -12.87
CA GLY A 126 4.61 -4.45 -13.24
C GLY A 126 5.95 -5.10 -13.54
N SER A 127 7.05 -4.45 -13.12
CA SER A 127 8.40 -4.97 -13.32
C SER A 127 8.55 -6.37 -12.74
N LEU A 128 8.89 -7.33 -13.58
CA LEU A 128 8.99 -8.74 -13.21
C LEU A 128 10.21 -8.97 -12.30
N LEU A 129 10.04 -9.82 -11.29
CA LEU A 129 11.13 -10.33 -10.47
C LEU A 129 11.59 -11.68 -11.04
N ASN A 130 12.79 -11.69 -11.61
CA ASN A 130 13.47 -12.87 -12.13
C ASN A 130 14.78 -13.03 -11.36
N THR A 131 14.75 -13.74 -10.23
CA THR A 131 15.90 -13.85 -9.32
C THR A 131 15.75 -15.04 -8.40
N ASP A 132 16.87 -15.66 -8.04
CA ASP A 132 16.93 -16.76 -7.05
C ASP A 132 17.14 -16.23 -5.63
N ASP A 133 17.42 -14.94 -5.47
CA ASP A 133 17.59 -14.31 -4.16
C ASP A 133 16.24 -14.25 -3.44
N LYS A 134 16.15 -14.96 -2.31
CA LYS A 134 14.94 -15.07 -1.48
C LYS A 134 14.73 -13.85 -0.58
N ALA A 135 15.69 -12.94 -0.45
CA ALA A 135 15.64 -11.83 0.49
C ALA A 135 15.39 -10.46 -0.16
N ILE A 136 15.35 -10.39 -1.51
CA ILE A 136 15.15 -9.12 -2.23
C ILE A 136 13.94 -8.30 -1.72
N PRO A 137 14.04 -6.96 -1.69
CA PRO A 137 12.88 -6.10 -1.50
C PRO A 137 11.85 -6.34 -2.60
N ILE A 138 10.58 -6.51 -2.23
CA ILE A 138 9.47 -6.65 -3.18
C ILE A 138 8.60 -5.40 -3.19
N PRO A 139 8.03 -5.00 -4.35
CA PRO A 139 7.13 -3.86 -4.41
C PRO A 139 5.83 -4.14 -3.65
N LYS A 140 5.18 -3.08 -3.14
CA LYS A 140 3.86 -3.19 -2.51
C LYS A 140 2.84 -3.81 -3.47
N HIS A 141 2.03 -4.73 -2.96
CA HIS A 141 0.96 -5.36 -3.74
C HIS A 141 -0.04 -4.35 -4.30
N ASP A 142 -0.53 -4.60 -5.51
CA ASP A 142 -1.59 -3.82 -6.15
C ASP A 142 -2.99 -4.39 -5.85
N ARG A 143 -3.10 -5.71 -5.63
CA ARG A 143 -4.33 -6.40 -5.25
C ARG A 143 -4.06 -7.39 -4.12
N TYR A 144 -5.05 -7.53 -3.25
CA TYR A 144 -5.02 -8.48 -2.15
C TYR A 144 -6.43 -8.99 -1.85
N GLY A 145 -6.55 -9.90 -0.91
CA GLY A 145 -7.84 -10.43 -0.50
C GLY A 145 -7.71 -11.44 0.61
N THR A 146 -8.87 -11.97 0.98
CA THR A 146 -8.98 -13.10 1.93
C THR A 146 -9.45 -14.33 1.16
N ILE A 147 -9.07 -15.50 1.66
CA ILE A 147 -9.55 -16.80 1.19
C ILE A 147 -9.76 -17.69 2.42
N ILE A 148 -10.84 -18.48 2.39
CA ILE A 148 -11.16 -19.43 3.45
C ILE A 148 -10.96 -20.83 2.89
N PHE A 149 -10.07 -21.61 3.50
CA PHE A 149 -9.95 -23.05 3.23
C PHE A 149 -10.81 -23.83 4.22
N LYS A 150 -11.65 -24.74 3.69
CA LYS A 150 -12.59 -25.54 4.49
C LYS A 150 -11.97 -26.85 4.97
N ALA A 151 -12.69 -27.57 5.84
CA ALA A 151 -12.23 -28.77 6.53
C ALA A 151 -11.77 -29.91 5.62
N ASN A 152 -12.23 -29.95 4.37
CA ASN A 152 -11.80 -30.91 3.36
C ASN A 152 -10.37 -30.66 2.83
N ALA A 153 -9.70 -29.59 3.28
CA ALA A 153 -8.26 -29.43 3.10
C ALA A 153 -7.45 -30.40 3.99
N HIS A 154 -8.07 -30.98 5.03
CA HIS A 154 -7.46 -31.97 5.92
C HIS A 154 -7.52 -33.40 5.36
N GLY A 155 -6.60 -34.25 5.82
CA GLY A 155 -6.55 -35.67 5.44
C GLY A 155 -5.83 -35.92 4.11
N GLY A 156 -5.03 -34.96 3.64
CA GLY A 156 -4.19 -35.11 2.46
C GLY A 156 -2.96 -36.01 2.72
N PRO A 157 -2.28 -36.45 1.64
CA PRO A 157 -1.09 -37.30 1.76
C PRO A 157 0.04 -36.56 2.47
N ASP A 158 0.95 -37.34 3.08
CA ASP A 158 2.16 -36.82 3.73
C ASP A 158 3.30 -36.54 2.73
N SER A 159 3.01 -36.62 1.42
CA SER A 159 3.91 -36.41 0.30
C SER A 159 3.29 -35.43 -0.70
N ASN A 160 4.06 -35.01 -1.73
CA ASN A 160 3.60 -34.03 -2.71
C ASN A 160 2.28 -34.52 -3.39
N PRO A 161 1.13 -33.86 -3.14
CA PRO A 161 -0.18 -34.33 -3.60
C PRO A 161 -0.35 -34.17 -5.12
N TRP A 162 0.57 -33.48 -5.80
CA TRP A 162 0.52 -33.20 -7.24
C TRP A 162 1.46 -34.12 -8.05
N THR A 163 1.75 -35.33 -7.55
CA THR A 163 2.64 -36.31 -8.21
C THR A 163 1.95 -37.46 -8.93
N THR A 164 0.65 -37.71 -8.67
CA THR A 164 -0.07 -38.88 -9.21
C THR A 164 -1.34 -38.51 -9.98
N GLN A 165 -1.36 -38.81 -11.28
CA GLN A 165 -2.61 -39.12 -12.00
C GLN A 165 -2.98 -40.58 -11.70
N LEU A 166 -3.58 -40.88 -10.56
CA LEU A 166 -4.08 -42.23 -10.25
C LEU A 166 -5.59 -42.33 -10.59
N PRO A 167 -6.07 -43.45 -11.20
CA PRO A 167 -7.49 -43.71 -11.36
C PRO A 167 -8.08 -44.29 -10.06
N GLY A 168 -8.68 -43.40 -9.24
CA GLY A 168 -9.54 -43.72 -8.08
C GLY A 168 -8.90 -43.49 -6.69
N PRO A 169 -9.70 -43.28 -5.62
CA PRO A 169 -10.86 -42.39 -5.57
C PRO A 169 -10.40 -40.94 -5.80
N LYS A 170 -11.29 -40.09 -6.34
CA LYS A 170 -11.02 -38.66 -6.58
C LYS A 170 -10.26 -38.07 -5.39
N LEU A 171 -9.12 -37.41 -5.64
CA LEU A 171 -8.58 -36.42 -4.71
C LEU A 171 -9.77 -35.63 -4.16
N PRO A 172 -9.87 -35.37 -2.84
CA PRO A 172 -10.90 -34.47 -2.35
C PRO A 172 -10.81 -33.23 -3.21
N SER A 173 -11.87 -32.98 -3.99
CA SER A 173 -11.93 -31.85 -4.91
C SER A 173 -11.49 -30.65 -4.11
N GLY A 174 -10.32 -30.10 -4.47
CA GLY A 174 -9.69 -29.02 -3.73
C GLY A 174 -10.78 -28.02 -3.40
N SER A 175 -10.91 -27.67 -2.11
CA SER A 175 -11.99 -26.79 -1.68
C SER A 175 -11.93 -25.57 -2.58
N SER A 176 -12.90 -25.44 -3.49
CA SER A 176 -13.22 -24.17 -4.09
C SER A 176 -13.70 -23.34 -2.93
N GLY A 177 -12.77 -22.64 -2.29
CA GLY A 177 -13.09 -21.59 -1.34
C GLY A 177 -14.17 -20.73 -2.00
N GLU A 178 -15.19 -20.35 -1.24
CA GLU A 178 -16.15 -19.35 -1.70
C GLU A 178 -15.39 -18.20 -2.35
N LEU A 179 -15.89 -17.73 -3.51
CA LEU A 179 -15.24 -16.74 -4.36
C LEU A 179 -14.50 -15.71 -3.49
N PRO A 180 -13.16 -15.62 -3.59
CA PRO A 180 -12.39 -14.80 -2.69
C PRO A 180 -12.98 -13.39 -2.70
N LEU A 181 -13.28 -12.84 -1.52
CA LEU A 181 -13.64 -11.43 -1.40
C LEU A 181 -12.38 -10.63 -1.74
N ALA A 182 -12.15 -10.43 -3.04
CA ALA A 182 -10.96 -9.81 -3.59
C ALA A 182 -11.04 -8.30 -3.33
N ARG A 183 -10.48 -7.86 -2.21
CA ARG A 183 -10.32 -6.44 -1.90
C ARG A 183 -9.17 -5.89 -2.72
N SER A 184 -9.47 -5.31 -3.88
CA SER A 184 -8.44 -4.59 -4.63
C SER A 184 -7.88 -3.44 -3.79
N GLY A 185 -6.55 -3.41 -3.64
CA GLY A 185 -5.87 -2.19 -3.28
C GLY A 185 -6.18 -1.08 -4.29
N PRO A 186 -5.95 0.20 -3.93
CA PRO A 186 -6.07 1.27 -4.90
C PRO A 186 -5.12 0.97 -6.08
N PRO A 187 -5.58 1.07 -7.34
CA PRO A 187 -4.73 0.88 -8.51
C PRO A 187 -3.45 1.73 -8.42
N ALA A 188 -2.36 1.29 -9.06
CA ALA A 188 -1.07 2.00 -9.00
C ALA A 188 -1.17 3.50 -9.37
N HIS A 189 -2.05 3.86 -10.31
CA HIS A 189 -2.31 5.27 -10.64
C HIS A 189 -2.89 6.07 -9.47
N VAL A 190 -3.77 5.46 -8.66
CA VAL A 190 -4.35 6.08 -7.46
C VAL A 190 -3.27 6.29 -6.40
N VAL A 191 -2.37 5.32 -6.20
CA VAL A 191 -1.22 5.46 -5.28
C VAL A 191 -0.31 6.62 -5.71
N ARG A 192 -0.01 6.73 -7.01
CA ARG A 192 0.77 7.85 -7.55
C ARG A 192 0.08 9.19 -7.34
N MET A 193 -1.25 9.25 -7.47
CA MET A 193 -2.02 10.46 -7.21
C MET A 193 -1.97 10.87 -5.74
N TYR A 194 -2.07 9.94 -4.79
CA TYR A 194 -1.89 10.23 -3.36
C TYR A 194 -0.49 10.81 -3.09
N ALA A 195 0.56 10.20 -3.66
CA ALA A 195 1.93 10.69 -3.51
C ALA A 195 2.12 12.09 -4.13
N ALA A 196 1.59 12.33 -5.33
CA ALA A 196 1.68 13.63 -5.99
C ALA A 196 0.93 14.71 -5.20
N HIS A 197 -0.28 14.42 -4.71
CA HIS A 197 -1.05 15.30 -3.83
C HIS A 197 -0.24 15.69 -2.59
N SER A 198 0.30 14.70 -1.87
CA SER A 198 1.04 14.95 -0.63
C SER A 198 2.33 15.74 -0.87
N ILE A 199 3.08 15.44 -1.93
CA ILE A 199 4.32 16.15 -2.27
C ILE A 199 4.01 17.62 -2.60
N LEU A 200 3.04 17.88 -3.46
CA LEU A 200 2.67 19.25 -3.86
C LEU A 200 2.15 20.07 -2.67
N ALA A 201 1.30 19.47 -1.83
CA ALA A 201 0.79 20.12 -0.62
C ALA A 201 1.93 20.41 0.39
N CYS A 202 2.84 19.47 0.62
CA CYS A 202 3.98 19.68 1.52
C CYS A 202 4.94 20.75 1.00
N LEU A 203 5.25 20.75 -0.30
CA LEU A 203 6.08 21.80 -0.91
C LEU A 203 5.46 23.18 -0.73
N ALA A 204 4.14 23.32 -0.91
CA ALA A 204 3.45 24.58 -0.68
C ALA A 204 3.51 25.02 0.79
N TRP A 205 3.08 24.16 1.73
CA TRP A 205 2.88 24.52 3.14
C TRP A 205 4.13 24.48 4.01
N ALA A 206 5.01 23.50 3.82
CA ALA A 206 6.25 23.38 4.59
C ALA A 206 7.43 24.11 3.93
N GLY A 207 7.35 24.38 2.63
CA GLY A 207 8.41 25.06 1.87
C GLY A 207 8.05 26.50 1.51
N ILE A 208 7.26 26.66 0.44
CA ILE A 208 7.10 27.94 -0.28
C ILE A 208 6.47 29.03 0.58
N TYR A 209 5.37 28.76 1.29
CA TYR A 209 4.70 29.76 2.12
C TYR A 209 5.58 30.25 3.30
N PRO A 210 6.22 29.38 4.09
CA PRO A 210 7.21 29.78 5.10
C PRO A 210 8.33 30.64 4.54
N ILE A 211 8.95 30.20 3.45
CA ILE A 211 10.07 30.92 2.83
C ILE A 211 9.62 32.33 2.44
N GLY A 212 8.49 32.46 1.73
CA GLY A 212 7.97 33.76 1.32
C GLY A 212 7.63 34.68 2.51
N GLY A 213 7.10 34.13 3.60
CA GLY A 213 6.74 34.89 4.81
C GLY A 213 7.94 35.31 5.67
N ILE A 214 8.95 34.45 5.80
CA ILE A 214 10.20 34.74 6.51
C ILE A 214 11.01 35.78 5.72
N MET A 215 11.13 35.58 4.42
CA MET A 215 11.92 36.43 3.52
C MET A 215 11.49 37.91 3.57
N ILE A 216 10.18 38.19 3.52
CA ILE A 216 9.64 39.56 3.59
C ILE A 216 9.81 40.22 4.97
N ARG A 217 10.19 39.44 6.00
CA ARG A 217 10.40 39.93 7.37
C ARG A 217 11.87 40.11 7.74
N LEU A 218 12.75 39.27 7.19
CA LEU A 218 14.16 39.27 7.57
C LEU A 218 15.06 40.04 6.61
N PHE A 219 14.68 40.17 5.34
CA PHE A 219 15.51 40.81 4.34
C PHE A 219 14.98 42.17 3.92
N SER A 220 15.87 42.99 3.37
CA SER A 220 15.55 44.31 2.83
C SER A 220 16.49 44.62 1.66
N PHE A 221 16.04 44.34 0.44
CA PHE A 221 16.79 44.61 -0.80
C PHE A 221 15.82 44.97 -1.95
N PRO A 222 16.31 45.58 -3.05
CA PRO A 222 15.46 45.97 -4.18
C PRO A 222 14.67 44.79 -4.75
N ASN A 223 13.40 45.00 -5.11
CA ASN A 223 12.50 43.98 -5.66
C ASN A 223 12.10 42.82 -4.72
N LEU A 224 12.44 42.86 -3.43
CA LEU A 224 12.03 41.85 -2.45
C LEU A 224 10.50 41.59 -2.46
N LEU A 225 9.69 42.64 -2.61
CA LEU A 225 8.23 42.52 -2.71
C LEU A 225 7.79 41.67 -3.91
N TRP A 226 8.47 41.81 -5.06
CA TRP A 226 8.16 41.04 -6.26
C TRP A 226 8.58 39.58 -6.13
N ILE A 227 9.71 39.31 -5.47
CA ILE A 227 10.10 37.93 -5.13
C ILE A 227 9.08 37.32 -4.17
N HIS A 228 8.62 38.07 -3.17
CA HIS A 228 7.59 37.61 -2.24
C HIS A 228 6.31 37.28 -3.00
N ALA A 229 5.81 38.19 -3.83
CA ALA A 229 4.63 37.98 -4.66
C ALA A 229 4.80 36.76 -5.59
N GLY A 230 5.95 36.60 -6.23
CA GLY A 230 6.27 35.45 -7.08
C GLY A 230 6.21 34.12 -6.32
N LEU A 231 6.80 34.05 -5.13
CA LEU A 231 6.72 32.87 -4.26
C LEU A 231 5.28 32.60 -3.80
N GLN A 232 4.51 33.63 -3.45
CA GLN A 232 3.10 33.45 -3.07
C GLN A 232 2.26 32.89 -4.23
N ILE A 233 2.41 33.44 -5.44
CA ILE A 233 1.71 32.97 -6.64
C ILE A 233 2.12 31.53 -6.96
N PHE A 234 3.41 31.20 -6.89
CA PHE A 234 3.89 29.83 -7.11
C PHE A 234 3.30 28.85 -6.08
N GLY A 235 3.23 29.26 -4.80
CA GLY A 235 2.57 28.49 -3.74
C GLY A 235 1.09 28.24 -4.01
N VAL A 236 0.36 29.24 -4.54
CA VAL A 236 -1.05 29.09 -4.95
C VAL A 236 -1.18 28.07 -6.08
N CYS A 237 -0.31 28.11 -7.08
CA CYS A 237 -0.32 27.14 -8.18
C CYS A 237 -0.10 25.70 -7.69
N LEU A 238 0.93 25.48 -6.86
CA LEU A 238 1.20 24.17 -6.26
C LEU A 238 0.01 23.67 -5.43
N TYR A 239 -0.55 24.53 -4.58
CA TYR A 239 -1.65 24.15 -3.72
C TYR A 239 -2.95 23.90 -4.51
N THR A 240 -3.19 24.65 -5.59
CA THR A 240 -4.31 24.41 -6.52
C THR A 240 -4.20 23.03 -7.19
N ALA A 241 -3.01 22.67 -7.68
CA ALA A 241 -2.77 21.35 -8.24
C ALA A 241 -2.97 20.23 -7.19
N ALA A 242 -2.49 20.45 -5.96
CA ALA A 242 -2.70 19.51 -4.86
C ALA A 242 -4.20 19.35 -4.54
N VAL A 243 -4.95 20.43 -4.41
CA VAL A 243 -6.40 20.40 -4.14
C VAL A 243 -7.16 19.69 -5.27
N GLY A 244 -6.81 19.95 -6.54
CA GLY A 244 -7.40 19.26 -7.69
C GLY A 244 -7.24 17.73 -7.61
N LEU A 245 -6.02 17.26 -7.32
CA LEU A 245 -5.76 15.84 -7.09
C LEU A 245 -6.53 15.30 -5.88
N GLY A 246 -6.60 16.07 -4.79
CA GLY A 246 -7.31 15.69 -3.56
C GLY A 246 -8.82 15.54 -3.77
N ILE A 247 -9.44 16.43 -4.55
CA ILE A 247 -10.85 16.34 -4.94
C ILE A 247 -11.08 15.09 -5.79
N GLN A 248 -10.23 14.84 -6.79
CA GLN A 248 -10.35 13.66 -7.65
C GLN A 248 -10.26 12.36 -6.85
N LEU A 249 -9.37 12.30 -5.85
CA LEU A 249 -9.27 11.18 -4.92
C LEU A 249 -10.52 11.05 -4.02
N SER A 250 -11.07 12.18 -3.56
CA SER A 250 -12.16 12.22 -2.58
C SER A 250 -13.55 11.98 -3.17
N ILE A 251 -13.75 12.20 -4.47
CA ILE A 251 -15.02 11.93 -5.18
C ILE A 251 -15.09 10.46 -5.66
N ASN A 252 -13.97 9.73 -5.66
CA ASN A 252 -13.90 8.35 -6.11
C ASN A 252 -14.98 7.47 -5.44
N ALA A 253 -15.80 6.77 -6.23
CA ALA A 253 -16.92 5.96 -5.74
C ALA A 253 -16.51 4.88 -4.73
N ARG A 254 -15.27 4.38 -4.79
CA ARG A 254 -14.74 3.38 -3.84
C ARG A 254 -14.21 4.01 -2.54
N PHE A 255 -13.84 5.28 -2.58
CA PHE A 255 -13.15 5.98 -1.49
C PHE A 255 -13.74 7.39 -1.28
N HIS A 256 -15.08 7.49 -1.28
CA HIS A 256 -15.75 8.77 -1.17
C HIS A 256 -15.48 9.39 0.22
N ARG A 257 -14.75 10.51 0.24
CA ARG A 257 -14.21 11.14 1.47
C ARG A 257 -14.46 12.65 1.53
N MET A 258 -15.41 13.18 0.77
CA MET A 258 -15.70 14.63 0.74
C MET A 258 -16.08 15.22 2.11
N ARG A 259 -16.60 14.40 3.04
CA ARG A 259 -16.94 14.80 4.41
C ARG A 259 -15.79 14.61 5.41
N ASN A 260 -14.63 14.12 4.98
CA ASN A 260 -13.48 13.93 5.85
C ASN A 260 -12.93 15.30 6.29
N LYS A 261 -12.56 15.42 7.57
CA LYS A 261 -12.01 16.65 8.17
C LYS A 261 -10.82 17.22 7.38
N HIS A 262 -9.92 16.39 6.87
CA HIS A 262 -8.77 16.83 6.07
C HIS A 262 -9.22 17.51 4.77
N VAL A 263 -10.21 16.93 4.09
CA VAL A 263 -10.75 17.43 2.83
C VAL A 263 -11.49 18.75 3.06
N VAL A 264 -12.39 18.78 4.05
CA VAL A 264 -13.17 19.98 4.38
C VAL A 264 -12.26 21.14 4.79
N ILE A 265 -11.32 20.90 5.72
CA ILE A 265 -10.38 21.94 6.17
C ILE A 265 -9.48 22.38 5.01
N GLY A 266 -8.97 21.44 4.19
CA GLY A 266 -8.15 21.78 3.02
C GLY A 266 -8.86 22.70 2.03
N LEU A 267 -10.15 22.44 1.75
CA LEU A 267 -10.96 23.29 0.87
C LEU A 267 -11.26 24.66 1.48
N ILE A 268 -11.52 24.74 2.79
CA ILE A 268 -11.68 26.02 3.49
C ILE A 268 -10.39 26.84 3.36
N ILE A 269 -9.24 26.25 3.68
CA ILE A 269 -7.94 26.91 3.54
C ILE A 269 -7.70 27.36 2.10
N PHE A 270 -8.10 26.55 1.11
CA PHE A 270 -7.98 26.89 -0.31
C PHE A 270 -8.69 28.20 -0.65
N VAL A 271 -9.93 28.39 -0.18
CA VAL A 271 -10.66 29.66 -0.33
C VAL A 271 -9.92 30.80 0.37
N PHE A 272 -9.46 30.59 1.60
CA PHE A 272 -8.74 31.61 2.36
C PHE A 272 -7.40 31.99 1.73
N VAL A 273 -6.73 31.09 1.01
CA VAL A 273 -5.48 31.40 0.30
C VAL A 273 -5.71 32.41 -0.83
N PHE A 274 -6.80 32.30 -1.60
CA PHE A 274 -7.14 33.33 -2.59
C PHE A 274 -7.47 34.66 -1.92
N LEU A 275 -8.24 34.63 -0.84
CA LEU A 275 -8.53 35.82 -0.04
C LEU A 275 -7.24 36.45 0.51
N GLN A 276 -6.29 35.64 0.98
CA GLN A 276 -5.01 36.08 1.51
C GLN A 276 -4.16 36.81 0.47
N ASN A 277 -4.16 36.33 -0.79
CA ASN A 277 -3.45 36.98 -1.90
C ASN A 277 -4.10 38.32 -2.27
N PHE A 278 -5.44 38.37 -2.34
CA PHE A 278 -6.17 39.62 -2.57
C PHE A 278 -5.90 40.65 -1.46
N LEU A 279 -5.98 40.22 -0.20
CA LEU A 279 -5.66 41.07 0.95
C LEU A 279 -4.19 41.50 0.97
N GLY A 280 -3.27 40.64 0.49
CA GLY A 280 -1.85 40.97 0.35
C GLY A 280 -1.61 42.06 -0.67
N PHE A 281 -2.28 41.99 -1.84
CA PHE A 281 -2.25 43.04 -2.83
C PHE A 281 -2.75 44.38 -2.25
N LEU A 282 -3.92 44.39 -1.61
CA LEU A 282 -4.46 45.59 -0.96
C LEU A 282 -3.51 46.12 0.13
N HIS A 283 -2.99 45.23 0.97
CA HIS A 283 -2.03 45.56 2.01
C HIS A 283 -0.83 46.32 1.43
N HIS A 284 -0.17 45.75 0.42
CA HIS A 284 1.03 46.35 -0.15
C HIS A 284 0.73 47.63 -0.94
N TYR A 285 -0.41 47.70 -1.64
CA TYR A 285 -0.85 48.90 -2.35
C TYR A 285 -1.06 50.09 -1.40
N TYR A 286 -1.85 49.91 -0.33
CA TYR A 286 -2.14 50.97 0.63
C TYR A 286 -0.93 51.31 1.50
N PHE A 287 -0.09 50.33 1.85
CA PHE A 287 1.14 50.59 2.61
C PHE A 287 2.10 51.48 1.81
N LYS A 288 2.24 51.24 0.49
CA LYS A 288 3.07 52.07 -0.38
C LYS A 288 2.51 53.48 -0.56
N LYS A 289 1.18 53.64 -0.56
CA LYS A 289 0.52 54.95 -0.69
C LYS A 289 0.59 55.79 0.58
N ASN A 290 0.36 55.17 1.74
CA ASN A 290 0.15 55.89 2.99
C ASN A 290 1.37 55.84 3.94
N ALA A 291 2.41 55.08 3.59
CA ALA A 291 3.61 54.81 4.41
C ALA A 291 3.29 54.31 5.83
N ASN A 292 2.08 53.79 6.05
CA ASN A 292 1.55 53.37 7.34
C ASN A 292 0.72 52.10 7.19
N ARG A 293 0.60 51.32 8.27
CA ARG A 293 -0.24 50.12 8.29
C ARG A 293 -1.71 50.52 8.15
N HIS A 294 -2.38 49.91 7.18
CA HIS A 294 -3.82 50.05 6.98
C HIS A 294 -4.56 48.86 7.63
N VAL A 295 -5.89 48.92 7.74
CA VAL A 295 -6.71 47.81 8.25
C VAL A 295 -6.39 46.50 7.52
N PHE A 296 -6.19 46.56 6.19
CA PHE A 296 -5.80 45.41 5.37
C PHE A 296 -4.46 44.78 5.78
N SER A 297 -3.51 45.54 6.35
CA SER A 297 -2.28 44.99 6.92
C SER A 297 -2.60 43.99 8.02
N TYR A 298 -3.47 44.37 8.96
CA TYR A 298 -3.81 43.52 10.10
C TYR A 298 -4.59 42.29 9.67
N ILE A 299 -5.57 42.46 8.77
CA ILE A 299 -6.35 41.33 8.24
C ILE A 299 -5.43 40.36 7.49
N HIS A 300 -4.58 40.85 6.58
CA HIS A 300 -3.63 40.00 5.85
C HIS A 300 -2.68 39.25 6.79
N LEU A 301 -2.15 39.91 7.83
CA LEU A 301 -1.24 39.26 8.77
C LEU A 301 -1.92 38.16 9.60
N TRP A 302 -3.12 38.42 10.12
CA TRP A 302 -3.86 37.45 10.94
C TRP A 302 -4.44 36.30 10.12
N THR A 303 -5.01 36.59 8.94
CA THR A 303 -5.46 35.55 8.01
C THR A 303 -4.29 34.66 7.57
N GLY A 304 -3.12 35.24 7.29
CA GLY A 304 -1.92 34.46 6.96
C GLY A 304 -1.48 33.52 8.09
N ARG A 305 -1.49 33.99 9.34
CA ARG A 305 -1.20 33.16 10.52
C ARG A 305 -2.20 32.03 10.68
N LEU A 306 -3.49 32.33 10.56
CA LEU A 306 -4.56 31.35 10.66
C LEU A 306 -4.42 30.26 9.58
N CYS A 307 -4.23 30.67 8.32
CA CYS A 307 -4.02 29.76 7.19
C CYS A 307 -2.81 28.84 7.42
N PHE A 308 -1.69 29.39 7.88
CA PHE A 308 -0.48 28.62 8.14
C PHE A 308 -0.69 27.57 9.24
N THR A 309 -1.25 27.98 10.38
CA THR A 309 -1.52 27.06 11.49
C THR A 309 -2.51 25.97 11.07
N LEU A 310 -3.60 26.34 10.40
CA LEU A 310 -4.58 25.37 9.90
C LEU A 310 -3.96 24.46 8.83
N GLY A 311 -3.05 24.96 7.99
CA GLY A 311 -2.34 24.17 6.99
C GLY A 311 -1.49 23.06 7.60
N ILE A 312 -0.75 23.37 8.68
CA ILE A 312 0.03 22.36 9.42
C ILE A 312 -0.88 21.32 10.08
N ILE A 313 -1.94 21.77 10.77
CA ILE A 313 -2.90 20.85 11.40
C ILE A 313 -3.55 19.96 10.34
N ASN A 314 -3.92 20.54 9.20
CA ASN A 314 -4.54 19.81 8.10
C ASN A 314 -3.59 18.78 7.49
N ALA A 315 -2.29 19.08 7.37
CA ALA A 315 -1.29 18.12 6.94
C ALA A 315 -1.23 16.92 7.90
N GLY A 316 -1.27 17.16 9.22
CA GLY A 316 -1.37 16.10 10.23
C GLY A 316 -2.60 15.20 10.02
N PHE A 317 -3.75 15.77 9.70
CA PHE A 317 -4.94 14.97 9.35
C PHE A 317 -4.79 14.23 8.02
N GLY A 318 -4.01 14.75 7.07
CA GLY A 318 -3.73 14.10 5.79
C GLY A 318 -2.89 12.83 5.95
N PHE A 319 -1.92 12.81 6.86
CA PHE A 319 -1.10 11.62 7.12
C PHE A 319 -1.86 10.48 7.83
N GLN A 320 -3.05 10.75 8.37
CA GLN A 320 -3.91 9.74 9.01
C GLN A 320 -4.81 9.00 8.01
N ILE A 321 -4.78 9.35 6.73
CA ILE A 321 -5.73 8.91 5.67
C ILE A 321 -5.12 7.84 4.78
#